data_AF-A0A2H5QUA0-F1
#
_entry.id   AF-A0A2H5QUA0-F1
#
_cell.length_a   1.000
_cell.length_b   1.000
_cell.length_c   1.000
_cell.angle_alpha   90.00
_cell.angle_beta   90.00
_cell.angle_gamma   90.00
#
_symmetry.space_group_name_H-M   'P 1'
#
loop_
_entity.id
_entity.type
_entity.pdbx_description
1 polymer ?
#
loop_
_entity_poly.entity_id
_entity_poly.type
_entity_poly.pdbx_seq_one_letter_code
_entity_poly.pdbx_strand_id
1 'polypeptide(L)'
;MYLLGQVPGTWRWMLGVSAVPAIIQFVLMLFMPESPRWLFMKSDKEKAILVLSKIYDIARLEDEIDHLSAAAEEELRKKKTVRYLDVFKSKEIRLAFLAGAGLQAFQQFTGINTVMYYSPTIVQMAGFQSNQLALLLSLAVAGTNAVGTIVGIYLIDHFGKEKVGPL
;
A
#
# COMPACT_ATOMS: atom_id res chain seq x y z
N MET A 1 28.34 -0.99 1.04
CA MET A 1 28.04 0.28 0.31
C MET A 1 29.31 1.10 -0.03
N TYR A 2 30.52 0.52 -0.07
CA TYR A 2 31.76 1.27 -0.41
C TYR A 2 32.25 1.08 -1.86
N LEU A 3 31.72 0.11 -2.60
CA LEU A 3 32.17 -0.21 -3.95
C LEU A 3 31.63 0.73 -5.05
N LEU A 4 30.68 1.61 -4.73
CA LEU A 4 30.02 2.49 -5.72
C LEU A 4 30.28 3.98 -5.49
N GLY A 5 31.04 4.37 -4.46
CA GLY A 5 31.25 5.77 -4.08
C GLY A 5 32.29 6.53 -4.89
N GLN A 6 33.14 5.85 -5.66
CA GLN A 6 34.26 6.47 -6.40
C GLN A 6 34.19 6.28 -7.92
N VAL A 7 33.07 5.81 -8.47
CA VAL A 7 32.90 5.63 -9.92
C VAL A 7 32.00 6.74 -10.46
N PRO A 8 32.42 7.53 -11.47
CA PRO A 8 31.52 8.47 -12.14
C PRO A 8 30.31 7.71 -12.69
N GLY A 9 29.10 7.99 -12.19
CA GLY A 9 27.87 7.33 -12.64
C GLY A 9 27.08 6.53 -11.59
N THR A 10 27.39 6.65 -10.29
CA THR A 10 26.65 5.99 -9.17
C THR A 10 25.13 6.15 -9.24
N TRP A 11 24.62 7.31 -9.68
CA TRP A 11 23.18 7.55 -9.83
C TRP A 11 22.52 6.66 -10.89
N ARG A 12 23.24 6.30 -11.96
CA ARG A 12 22.74 5.39 -13.02
C ARG A 12 22.59 3.98 -12.48
N TRP A 13 23.51 3.54 -11.62
CA TRP A 13 23.42 2.26 -10.93
C TRP A 13 22.30 2.25 -9.89
N MET A 14 22.05 3.35 -9.16
CA MET A 14 20.89 3.45 -8.26
C MET A 14 19.57 3.29 -9.02
N LEU A 15 19.44 3.94 -10.19
CA LEU A 15 18.27 3.76 -11.06
C LEU A 15 18.20 2.35 -11.66
N GLY A 16 19.33 1.81 -12.13
CA GLY A 16 19.41 0.46 -12.68
C GLY A 16 18.99 -0.63 -11.69
N VAL A 17 19.39 -0.50 -10.42
CA VAL A 17 18.95 -1.42 -9.35
C VAL A 17 17.45 -1.28 -9.10
N SER A 18 16.89 -0.07 -9.16
CA SER A 18 15.43 0.14 -9.01
C SER A 18 14.61 -0.39 -10.19
N ALA A 19 15.22 -0.53 -11.38
CA ALA A 19 14.57 -1.13 -12.54
C ALA A 19 14.37 -2.65 -12.38
N VAL A 20 15.20 -3.33 -11.58
CA VAL A 20 15.11 -4.78 -11.35
C VAL A 20 13.75 -5.17 -10.72
N PRO A 21 13.32 -4.63 -9.57
CA PRO A 21 12.01 -4.96 -9.00
C PRO A 21 10.86 -4.51 -9.90
N ALA A 22 11.01 -3.42 -10.66
CA ALA A 22 9.98 -2.97 -11.61
C ALA A 22 9.77 -3.98 -12.76
N ILE A 23 10.85 -4.52 -13.33
CA ILE A 23 10.77 -5.57 -14.37
C ILE A 23 10.19 -6.87 -13.78
N ILE A 24 10.63 -7.26 -12.57
CA ILE A 24 10.07 -8.43 -11.89
C ILE A 24 8.57 -8.26 -11.67
N GLN A 25 8.14 -7.10 -11.15
CA GLN A 25 6.72 -6.78 -10.94
C GLN A 25 5.94 -6.83 -12.26
N PHE A 26 6.49 -6.26 -13.33
CA PHE A 26 5.86 -6.28 -14.65
C PHE A 26 5.67 -7.72 -15.16
N VAL A 27 6.70 -8.56 -15.07
CA VAL A 27 6.62 -9.97 -15.48
C VAL A 27 5.62 -10.73 -14.61
N LEU A 28 5.61 -10.52 -13.29
CA LEU A 28 4.66 -11.16 -12.38
C LEU A 28 3.21 -10.75 -12.67
N MET A 29 2.96 -9.49 -13.04
CA MET A 29 1.62 -9.03 -13.43
C MET A 29 1.07 -9.75 -14.65
N LEU A 30 1.92 -10.19 -15.60
CA LEU A 30 1.47 -10.96 -16.76
C LEU A 30 0.89 -12.34 -16.38
N PHE A 31 1.29 -12.89 -15.22
CA PHE A 31 0.80 -14.17 -14.71
C PHE A 31 -0.31 -14.02 -13.67
N MET A 32 -0.61 -12.80 -13.22
CA MET A 32 -1.60 -12.55 -12.19
C MET A 32 -3.01 -12.67 -12.77
N PRO A 33 -3.90 -13.48 -12.17
CA PRO A 33 -5.29 -13.52 -12.61
C PRO A 33 -5.99 -12.18 -12.35
N GLU A 34 -6.98 -11.87 -13.18
CA GLU A 34 -7.89 -10.74 -12.96
C GLU A 34 -8.58 -10.85 -11.58
N SER A 35 -8.91 -9.70 -10.98
CA SER A 35 -9.56 -9.67 -9.67
C SER A 35 -10.92 -10.38 -9.72
N PRO A 36 -11.24 -11.28 -8.76
CA PRO A 36 -12.54 -11.98 -8.72
C PRO A 36 -13.73 -11.04 -8.73
N ARG A 37 -13.63 -9.90 -8.05
CA ARG A 37 -14.66 -8.85 -8.03
C ARG A 37 -14.91 -8.27 -9.42
N TRP A 38 -13.85 -8.01 -10.19
CA TRP A 38 -13.97 -7.51 -11.55
C TRP A 38 -14.60 -8.56 -12.49
N LEU A 39 -14.25 -9.84 -12.31
CA LEU A 39 -14.84 -10.95 -13.07
C LEU A 39 -16.35 -11.09 -12.78
N PHE A 40 -16.78 -10.95 -11.52
CA PHE A 40 -18.20 -10.90 -11.15
C PHE A 40 -18.93 -9.74 -11.81
N MET A 41 -18.34 -8.53 -11.83
CA MET A 41 -18.93 -7.37 -12.51
C MET A 41 -19.08 -7.56 -14.02
N LYS A 42 -18.20 -8.35 -14.65
CA LYS A 42 -18.27 -8.71 -16.07
C LYS A 42 -19.19 -9.89 -16.39
N SER A 43 -19.90 -10.43 -15.39
CA SER A 43 -20.75 -11.62 -15.52
C SER A 43 -20.01 -12.92 -15.86
N ASP A 44 -18.69 -12.99 -15.67
CA ASP A 44 -17.88 -14.21 -15.86
C ASP A 44 -17.70 -14.93 -14.51
N LYS A 45 -18.81 -15.42 -13.95
CA LYS A 45 -18.89 -16.00 -12.59
C LYS A 45 -18.00 -17.25 -12.45
N GLU A 46 -17.93 -18.10 -13.48
CA GLU A 46 -17.14 -19.34 -13.43
C GLU A 46 -15.65 -19.07 -13.25
N LYS A 47 -15.08 -18.11 -14.00
CA LYS A 47 -13.67 -17.72 -13.81
C LYS A 47 -13.43 -17.06 -12.45
N ALA A 48 -14.38 -16.26 -11.94
CA ALA A 48 -14.28 -15.66 -10.62
C ALA A 48 -14.16 -16.74 -9.53
N ILE A 49 -15.01 -17.77 -9.58
CA ILE A 49 -15.02 -18.90 -8.66
C ILE A 49 -13.70 -19.67 -8.74
N LEU A 50 -13.19 -19.93 -9.94
CA LEU A 50 -11.89 -20.59 -10.13
C LEU A 50 -10.74 -19.81 -9.49
N VAL A 51 -10.72 -18.48 -9.59
CA VAL A 51 -9.69 -17.65 -8.95
C VAL A 51 -9.85 -17.64 -7.43
N LEU A 52 -11.09 -17.52 -6.93
CA LEU A 52 -11.40 -17.56 -5.49
C LEU A 52 -11.01 -18.89 -4.84
N SER A 53 -11.23 -20.00 -5.53
CA SER A 53 -10.88 -21.35 -5.06
C SER A 53 -9.37 -21.57 -4.86
N LYS A 54 -8.52 -20.72 -5.47
CA LYS A 54 -7.07 -20.74 -5.27
C LYS A 54 -6.63 -19.96 -4.03
N ILE A 55 -7.51 -19.12 -3.47
CA ILE A 55 -7.21 -18.19 -2.38
C ILE A 55 -7.84 -18.70 -1.07
N TYR A 56 -9.07 -19.23 -1.14
CA TYR A 56 -9.84 -19.67 0.01
C TYR A 56 -10.05 -21.17 0.05
N ASP A 57 -10.08 -21.73 1.25
CA ASP A 57 -10.50 -23.11 1.49
C ASP A 57 -11.97 -23.32 1.10
N ILE A 58 -12.30 -24.56 0.72
CA ILE A 58 -13.63 -24.97 0.25
C ILE A 58 -14.73 -24.57 1.24
N ALA A 59 -14.46 -24.64 2.55
CA ALA A 59 -15.42 -24.32 3.60
C ALA A 59 -15.79 -22.82 3.70
N ARG A 60 -14.98 -21.91 3.15
CA ARG A 60 -15.25 -20.45 3.13
C ARG A 60 -15.55 -19.93 1.73
N LEU A 61 -15.33 -20.77 0.72
CA LEU A 61 -15.43 -20.39 -0.68
C LEU A 61 -16.89 -20.01 -1.05
N GLU A 62 -17.86 -20.79 -0.59
CA GLU A 62 -19.28 -20.57 -0.90
C GLU A 62 -19.80 -19.26 -0.30
N ASP A 63 -19.52 -19.03 0.99
CA ASP A 63 -19.87 -17.78 1.68
C ASP A 63 -19.24 -16.54 0.99
N GLU A 64 -17.99 -16.63 0.57
CA GLU A 64 -17.27 -15.53 -0.08
C GLU A 64 -17.79 -15.26 -1.50
N ILE A 65 -18.17 -16.32 -2.24
CA ILE A 65 -18.82 -16.20 -3.56
C ILE A 65 -20.14 -15.46 -3.41
N ASP A 66 -20.97 -15.84 -2.45
CA ASP A 66 -22.27 -15.20 -2.21
C ASP A 66 -22.09 -13.73 -1.81
N HIS A 67 -21.16 -13.44 -0.90
CA HIS A 67 -20.89 -12.07 -0.46
C HIS A 67 -20.38 -11.18 -1.62
N LEU A 68 -19.41 -11.65 -2.39
CA LEU A 68 -18.85 -10.89 -3.51
C LEU A 68 -19.85 -10.73 -4.66
N SER A 69 -20.69 -11.74 -4.92
CA SER A 69 -21.70 -11.66 -5.96
C SER A 69 -22.81 -10.68 -5.59
N ALA A 70 -23.28 -10.68 -4.34
CA ALA A 70 -24.26 -9.74 -3.83
C ALA A 70 -23.72 -8.29 -3.89
N ALA A 71 -22.47 -8.07 -3.47
CA ALA A 71 -21.83 -6.77 -3.54
C ALA A 71 -21.69 -6.28 -5.00
N ALA A 72 -21.29 -7.15 -5.92
CA ALA A 72 -21.17 -6.80 -7.34
C ALA A 72 -22.53 -6.47 -7.98
N GLU A 73 -23.58 -7.21 -7.66
CA GLU A 73 -24.94 -6.94 -8.14
C GLU A 73 -25.49 -5.62 -7.58
N GLU A 74 -25.19 -5.31 -6.31
CA GLU A 74 -25.55 -4.03 -5.71
C GLU A 74 -24.83 -2.86 -6.40
N GLU A 75 -23.54 -3.01 -6.72
CA GLU A 75 -22.78 -1.99 -7.47
C GLU A 75 -23.31 -1.79 -8.89
N LEU A 76 -23.63 -2.87 -9.59
CA LEU A 76 -24.25 -2.84 -10.91
C LEU A 76 -25.64 -2.17 -10.87
N ARG A 77 -26.45 -2.46 -9.85
CA ARG A 77 -27.77 -1.81 -9.66
C ARG A 77 -27.64 -0.33 -9.32
N LYS A 78 -26.66 0.03 -8.48
CA LYS A 78 -26.47 1.42 -8.07
C LYS A 78 -26.02 2.32 -9.23
N LYS A 79 -25.47 1.77 -10.34
CA LYS A 79 -25.00 2.48 -11.57
C LYS A 79 -24.27 3.81 -11.32
N LYS A 80 -23.79 4.04 -10.10
CA LYS A 80 -23.21 5.28 -9.63
C LYS A 80 -21.72 5.06 -9.67
N THR A 81 -21.13 5.31 -10.84
CA THR A 81 -19.72 5.67 -10.88
C THR A 81 -19.57 6.93 -10.04
N VAL A 82 -19.02 6.78 -8.82
CA VAL A 82 -18.76 7.91 -7.93
C VAL A 82 -17.82 8.85 -8.66
N ARG A 83 -18.28 10.07 -8.93
CA ARG A 83 -17.48 11.10 -9.57
C ARG A 83 -16.80 11.94 -8.51
N TYR A 84 -15.66 12.53 -8.86
CA TYR A 84 -14.95 13.45 -7.96
C TYR A 84 -15.84 14.60 -7.46
N LEU A 85 -16.76 15.08 -8.31
CA LEU A 85 -17.72 16.13 -7.96
C LEU A 85 -18.81 15.68 -6.97
N ASP A 86 -19.01 14.39 -6.76
CA ASP A 86 -20.02 13.87 -5.82
C ASP A 86 -19.64 14.13 -4.36
N VAL A 87 -18.35 14.44 -4.09
CA VAL A 87 -17.88 14.98 -2.80
C VAL A 87 -18.65 16.24 -2.40
N PHE A 88 -19.01 17.08 -3.38
CA PHE A 88 -19.78 18.30 -3.12
C PHE A 88 -21.29 18.05 -3.04
N LYS A 89 -21.78 16.89 -3.50
CA LYS A 89 -23.22 16.58 -3.55
C LYS A 89 -23.68 15.70 -2.39
N SER A 90 -22.87 14.74 -1.97
CA SER A 90 -23.19 13.83 -0.87
C SER A 90 -22.45 14.21 0.40
N LYS A 91 -23.20 14.35 1.51
CA LYS A 91 -22.63 14.62 2.84
C LYS A 91 -21.75 13.47 3.32
N GLU A 92 -22.13 12.23 3.02
CA GLU A 92 -21.40 11.02 3.41
C GLU A 92 -20.05 10.94 2.69
N ILE A 93 -20.05 11.12 1.37
CA ILE A 93 -18.82 11.11 0.55
C ILE A 93 -17.90 12.26 0.99
N ARG A 94 -18.45 13.43 1.30
CA ARG A 94 -17.67 14.57 1.80
C ARG A 94 -17.00 14.28 3.14
N LEU A 95 -17.73 13.65 4.07
CA LEU A 95 -17.19 13.31 5.37
C LEU A 95 -16.07 12.27 5.24
N ALA A 96 -16.28 11.23 4.45
CA ALA A 96 -15.26 10.22 4.16
C ALA A 96 -14.02 10.83 3.50
N PHE A 97 -14.23 11.73 2.52
CA PHE A 97 -13.15 12.45 1.84
C PHE A 97 -12.36 13.34 2.81
N LEU A 98 -13.04 14.15 3.62
CA LEU A 98 -12.38 15.04 4.58
C LEU A 98 -11.65 14.25 5.67
N ALA A 99 -12.21 13.13 6.13
CA ALA A 99 -11.54 12.25 7.10
C ALA A 99 -10.27 11.65 6.49
N GLY A 100 -10.33 11.12 5.26
CA GLY A 100 -9.18 10.57 4.56
C GLY A 100 -8.11 11.62 4.24
N ALA A 101 -8.52 12.77 3.70
CA ALA A 101 -7.61 13.88 3.39
C ALA A 101 -6.98 14.46 4.66
N GLY A 102 -7.75 14.61 5.74
CA GLY A 102 -7.27 15.05 7.04
C GLY A 102 -6.25 14.08 7.63
N LEU A 103 -6.55 12.78 7.61
CA LEU A 103 -5.62 11.73 8.03
C LEU A 103 -4.31 11.78 7.23
N GLN A 104 -4.40 11.95 5.92
CA GLN A 104 -3.25 12.05 5.04
C GLN A 104 -2.42 13.33 5.30
N ALA A 105 -3.09 14.44 5.62
CA ALA A 105 -2.43 15.68 6.02
C ALA A 105 -1.69 15.51 7.36
N PHE A 106 -2.33 14.90 8.36
CA PHE A 106 -1.68 14.57 9.63
C PHE A 106 -0.46 13.67 9.44
N GLN A 107 -0.55 12.67 8.55
CA GLN A 107 0.60 11.82 8.22
C GLN A 107 1.79 12.67 7.72
N GLN A 108 1.56 13.66 6.86
CA GLN A 108 2.62 14.53 6.36
C GLN A 108 3.15 15.51 7.42
N PHE A 109 2.28 16.03 8.30
CA PHE A 109 2.71 16.94 9.37
C PHE A 109 3.67 16.32 10.38
N THR A 110 3.71 14.98 10.48
CA THR A 110 4.75 14.29 11.29
C THR A 110 6.17 14.54 10.77
N GLY A 111 6.32 15.01 9.53
CA GLY A 111 7.63 15.32 8.94
C GLY A 111 8.44 14.08 8.57
N ILE A 112 7.82 12.90 8.49
CA ILE A 112 8.53 11.64 8.22
C ILE A 112 9.35 11.69 6.93
N ASN A 113 8.85 12.35 5.89
CA ASN A 113 9.58 12.54 4.64
C ASN A 113 10.88 13.34 4.86
N THR A 114 10.83 14.44 5.63
CA THR A 114 12.02 15.22 5.97
C THR A 114 13.04 14.37 6.71
N VAL A 115 12.60 13.57 7.68
CA VAL A 115 13.48 12.65 8.41
C VAL A 115 14.11 11.63 7.45
N MET A 116 13.33 11.01 6.56
CA MET A 116 13.84 9.98 5.65
C MET A 116 14.83 10.55 4.62
N TYR A 117 14.57 11.72 4.03
CA TYR A 117 15.45 12.32 3.03
C TYR A 117 16.71 12.96 3.63
N TYR A 118 16.57 13.63 4.77
CA TYR A 118 17.65 14.41 5.38
C TYR A 118 18.25 13.75 6.61
N SER A 119 17.94 12.47 6.89
CA SER A 119 18.49 11.74 8.03
C SER A 119 20.01 11.89 8.16
N PRO A 120 20.83 11.72 7.10
CA PRO A 120 22.28 11.83 7.24
C PRO A 120 22.72 13.25 7.63
N THR A 121 22.03 14.27 7.11
CA THR A 121 22.30 15.67 7.42
C THR A 121 21.88 16.02 8.84
N ILE A 122 20.72 15.54 9.29
CA ILE A 122 20.23 15.74 10.67
C ILE A 122 21.19 15.12 11.68
N VAL A 123 21.66 13.90 11.40
CA VAL A 123 22.64 13.21 12.25
C VAL A 123 23.98 13.96 12.27
N GLN A 124 24.44 14.50 11.14
CA GLN A 124 25.65 15.32 11.09
C GLN A 124 25.49 16.62 11.90
N MET A 125 24.35 17.31 11.77
CA MET A 125 24.03 18.51 12.55
C MET A 125 23.98 18.24 14.06
N ALA A 126 23.63 17.01 14.46
CA ALA A 126 23.64 16.58 15.86
C ALA A 126 25.04 16.35 16.45
N GLY A 127 26.11 16.52 15.65
CA GLY A 127 27.51 16.47 16.11
C GLY A 127 28.31 15.25 15.63
N PHE A 128 27.70 14.35 14.85
CA PHE A 128 28.41 13.20 14.28
C PHE A 128 29.14 13.58 12.98
N GLN A 129 30.41 13.98 13.10
CA GLN A 129 31.21 14.46 11.98
C GLN A 129 31.70 13.39 11.00
N SER A 130 31.60 12.10 11.35
CA SER A 130 31.96 11.02 10.43
C SER A 130 30.80 10.73 9.48
N ASN A 131 30.99 10.96 8.18
CA ASN A 131 30.03 10.57 7.14
C ASN A 131 29.65 9.08 7.22
N GLN A 132 30.57 8.21 7.64
CA GLN A 132 30.31 6.78 7.78
C GLN A 132 29.33 6.50 8.93
N LEU A 133 29.55 7.15 10.09
CA LEU A 133 28.65 7.04 11.24
C LEU A 133 27.28 7.64 10.93
N ALA A 134 27.24 8.78 10.23
CA ALA A 134 25.98 9.40 9.82
C ALA A 134 25.16 8.48 8.91
N LEU A 135 25.79 7.84 7.91
CA LEU A 135 25.11 6.88 7.04
C LEU A 135 24.62 5.64 7.78
N LEU A 136 25.41 5.10 8.72
CA LEU A 136 25.01 3.95 9.55
C LEU A 136 23.83 4.29 10.45
N LEU A 137 23.83 5.47 11.07
CA LEU A 137 22.71 5.95 11.89
C LEU A 137 21.46 6.18 11.05
N SER A 138 21.59 6.71 9.81
CA SER A 138 20.45 6.81 8.89
C SER A 138 19.89 5.46 8.47
N LEU A 139 20.73 4.45 8.30
CA LEU A 139 20.28 3.08 8.07
C LEU A 139 19.51 2.54 9.29
N ALA A 140 19.96 2.85 10.51
CA ALA A 140 19.24 2.48 11.73
C ALA A 140 17.87 3.18 11.86
N VAL A 141 17.76 4.44 11.42
CA VAL A 141 16.48 5.15 11.33
C VAL A 141 15.53 4.45 10.35
N ALA A 142 16.01 4.08 9.16
CA ALA A 142 15.22 3.32 8.18
C ALA A 142 14.82 1.93 8.72
N GLY A 143 15.72 1.25 9.43
CA GLY A 143 15.44 -0.03 10.08
C GLY A 143 14.35 0.09 11.14
N THR A 144 14.42 1.11 12.00
CA THR A 144 13.39 1.40 13.00
C THR A 144 12.03 1.68 12.35
N ASN A 145 12.01 2.40 11.21
CA ASN A 145 10.79 2.61 10.44
C ASN A 145 10.18 1.28 9.95
N ALA A 146 10.99 0.40 9.37
CA ALA A 146 10.53 -0.92 8.91
C ALA A 146 9.98 -1.78 10.06
N VAL A 147 10.67 -1.81 11.21
CA VAL A 147 10.18 -2.51 12.41
C VAL A 147 8.86 -1.91 12.90
N GLY A 148 8.76 -0.58 12.95
CA GLY A 148 7.52 0.11 13.31
C GLY A 148 6.36 -0.25 12.37
N THR A 149 6.61 -0.38 11.07
CA THR A 149 5.61 -0.83 10.10
C THR A 149 5.16 -2.26 10.37
N ILE A 150 6.08 -3.19 10.64
CA ILE A 150 5.75 -4.59 10.95
C ILE A 150 4.90 -4.69 12.22
N VAL A 151 5.32 -3.98 13.29
CA VAL A 151 4.55 -3.91 14.54
C VAL A 151 3.19 -3.29 14.28
N GLY A 152 3.09 -2.24 13.46
CA GLY A 152 1.84 -1.61 13.08
C GLY A 152 0.87 -2.58 12.39
N ILE A 153 1.36 -3.36 11.42
CA ILE A 153 0.56 -4.39 10.73
C ILE A 153 0.05 -5.42 11.74
N TYR A 154 0.93 -5.93 12.61
CA TYR A 154 0.56 -6.90 13.64
C TYR A 154 -0.51 -6.35 14.61
N LEU A 155 -0.37 -5.09 15.04
CA LEU A 155 -1.33 -4.44 15.92
C LEU A 155 -2.68 -4.21 15.22
N ILE A 156 -2.68 -3.82 13.94
CA ILE A 156 -3.93 -3.65 13.16
C ILE A 156 -4.64 -5.00 13.01
N ASP A 157 -3.91 -6.07 12.71
CA ASP A 157 -4.49 -7.41 12.55
C ASP A 157 -5.02 -8.00 13.87
N HIS A 158 -4.49 -7.57 15.01
CA HIS A 158 -4.94 -8.04 16.33
C HIS A 158 -6.08 -7.19 16.91
N PHE A 159 -5.96 -5.85 16.85
CA PHE A 159 -6.92 -4.92 17.47
C PHE A 159 -7.97 -4.37 16.50
N GLY A 160 -7.74 -4.44 15.19
CA GLY A 160 -8.64 -3.93 14.16
C GLY A 160 -9.82 -4.86 13.83
N LYS A 161 -9.68 -6.17 14.11
CA LYS A 161 -10.72 -7.18 13.81
C LYS A 161 -11.99 -7.04 14.66
N GLU A 162 -11.93 -6.32 15.78
CA GLU A 162 -13.06 -6.16 16.69
C GLU A 162 -14.00 -4.98 16.34
N LYS A 163 -13.64 -4.12 15.36
CA LYS A 163 -14.40 -2.88 15.06
C LYS A 163 -14.89 -2.69 13.64
N VAL A 164 -14.69 -3.67 12.75
CA VAL A 164 -15.39 -3.69 11.46
C VAL A 164 -16.47 -4.77 11.55
N GLY A 165 -17.57 -4.42 12.22
CA GLY A 165 -18.81 -5.20 12.11
C GLY A 165 -19.24 -5.25 10.63
N PRO A 166 -19.91 -6.33 10.19
CA PRO A 166 -20.40 -6.43 8.83
C PRO A 166 -21.32 -5.23 8.57
N LEU A 167 -20.94 -4.40 7.59
CA LEU A 167 -21.80 -3.37 7.02
C LEU A 167 -22.63 -3.99 5.90
#